data_AF-A0A1H9VQ02-F1
#
_entry.id   AF-A0A1H9VQ02-F1
#
_cell.length_a   1.000
_cell.length_b   1.000
_cell.length_c   1.000
_cell.angle_alpha   90.00
_cell.angle_beta   90.00
_cell.angle_gamma   90.00
#
_symmetry.space_group_name_H-M   'P 1'
#
loop_
_entity.id
_entity.type
_entity.pdbx_description
1 polymer ?
#
loop_
_entity_poly.entity_id
_entity_poly.type
_entity_poly.pdbx_seq_one_letter_code
_entity_poly.pdbx_strand_id
1 'polypeptide(L)'
;MSTSITPAKPRRILPAPVFVLGYGVLLISAVVLIVLLVNHEASSEATPQPKEKKNSAGPTFETDPQATLGLVQPWLIDEASAAPAQNGLRLEGMLTEAADANPSALAIHIDQLLMSTCLTNLALETPDNMQLDFWGFCYSSMPPEQLEKLITDARVTGADSLAILDFPGSNHDKEVFYTWFADTDREQAEIEKKWTVITGDKDIELISLSLYGPDSIQVVDFEEGGKPTRKESPANEAFDQRWAR
;
A
#
# COMPACT_ATOMS: atom_id res chain seq x y z
N MET A 1 -26.06 -1.42 35.09
CA MET A 1 -25.26 -0.99 33.91
C MET A 1 -24.10 -1.94 33.81
N SER A 2 -24.16 -2.91 32.90
CA SER A 2 -23.07 -3.87 32.66
C SER A 2 -22.22 -3.37 31.51
N THR A 3 -20.99 -2.97 31.79
CA THR A 3 -19.96 -2.68 30.79
C THR A 3 -19.44 -3.99 30.23
N SER A 4 -19.78 -4.29 28.97
CA SER A 4 -19.15 -5.35 28.20
C SER A 4 -17.76 -4.88 27.76
N ILE A 5 -16.72 -5.48 28.33
CA ILE A 5 -15.34 -5.32 27.88
C ILE A 5 -15.19 -6.19 26.62
N THR A 6 -14.96 -5.57 25.46
CA THR A 6 -14.59 -6.26 24.23
C THR A 6 -13.25 -6.97 24.45
N PRO A 7 -13.12 -8.28 24.19
CA PRO A 7 -11.83 -8.95 24.32
C PRO A 7 -10.86 -8.46 23.23
N ALA A 8 -9.66 -8.08 23.66
CA ALA A 8 -8.54 -7.80 22.75
C ALA A 8 -8.22 -9.05 21.92
N LYS A 9 -8.00 -8.84 20.60
CA LYS A 9 -7.53 -9.88 19.67
C LYS A 9 -6.25 -10.51 20.25
N PRO A 10 -6.12 -11.84 20.31
CA PRO A 10 -4.91 -12.46 20.83
C PRO A 10 -3.73 -12.00 19.98
N ARG A 11 -2.69 -11.47 20.65
CA ARG A 11 -1.40 -11.17 20.02
C ARG A 11 -0.98 -12.43 19.26
N ARG A 12 -0.80 -12.32 17.94
CA ARG A 12 -0.14 -13.34 17.14
C ARG A 12 1.28 -13.47 17.72
N ILE A 13 1.49 -14.45 18.60
CA ILE A 13 2.83 -14.83 19.04
C ILE A 13 3.46 -15.51 17.83
N LEU A 14 4.10 -14.72 16.98
CA LEU A 14 5.06 -15.25 16.03
C LEU A 14 6.24 -15.79 16.84
N PRO A 15 6.55 -17.10 16.77
CA PRO A 15 7.83 -17.57 17.23
C PRO A 15 8.92 -17.02 16.29
N ALA A 16 9.64 -16.03 16.81
CA ALA A 16 10.99 -15.53 16.54
C ALA A 16 11.87 -16.29 15.48
N PRO A 17 12.93 -15.65 14.94
CA PRO A 17 13.00 -14.40 14.18
C PRO A 17 14.02 -14.54 13.01
N VAL A 18 13.80 -15.47 12.06
CA VAL A 18 14.76 -15.68 10.92
C VAL A 18 14.08 -15.85 9.56
N PHE A 19 12.78 -16.14 9.49
CA PHE A 19 12.13 -16.44 8.21
C PHE A 19 11.59 -15.22 7.45
N VAL A 20 11.18 -14.15 8.14
CA VAL A 20 10.45 -13.03 7.51
C VAL A 20 11.38 -11.96 6.93
N LEU A 21 12.57 -11.77 7.49
CA LEU A 21 13.52 -10.74 7.01
C LEU A 21 14.26 -11.12 5.71
N GLY A 22 14.41 -12.42 5.43
CA GLY A 22 15.07 -12.89 4.21
C GLY A 22 14.10 -13.13 3.04
N TYR A 23 12.98 -13.80 3.29
CA TYR A 23 12.06 -14.23 2.23
C TYR A 23 11.12 -13.12 1.76
N GLY A 24 10.69 -12.21 2.63
CA GLY A 24 9.86 -11.07 2.23
C GLY A 24 10.62 -10.13 1.29
N VAL A 25 11.87 -9.81 1.64
CA VAL A 25 12.75 -8.99 0.80
C VAL A 25 13.13 -9.72 -0.48
N LEU A 26 13.42 -11.04 -0.45
CA LEU A 26 13.71 -11.80 -1.67
C LEU A 26 12.51 -11.92 -2.60
N LEU A 27 11.29 -12.10 -2.08
CA LEU A 27 10.08 -12.15 -2.89
C LEU A 27 9.77 -10.79 -3.50
N ILE A 28 9.84 -9.70 -2.73
CA ILE A 28 9.61 -8.36 -3.26
C ILE A 28 10.71 -7.97 -4.26
N SER A 29 11.97 -8.31 -3.98
CA SER A 29 13.08 -8.09 -4.91
C SER A 29 12.93 -8.93 -6.18
N ALA A 30 12.49 -10.18 -6.07
CA ALA A 30 12.22 -11.04 -7.24
C ALA A 30 11.06 -10.48 -8.07
N VAL A 31 9.99 -9.99 -7.44
CA VAL A 31 8.88 -9.32 -8.13
C VAL A 31 9.37 -8.07 -8.87
N VAL A 32 10.18 -7.21 -8.23
CA VAL A 32 10.75 -6.02 -8.89
C VAL A 32 11.69 -6.42 -10.04
N LEU A 33 12.52 -7.44 -9.86
CA LEU A 33 13.47 -7.89 -10.88
C LEU A 33 12.76 -8.56 -12.07
N ILE A 34 11.64 -9.25 -11.83
CA ILE A 34 10.79 -9.86 -12.85
C ILE A 34 10.01 -8.78 -13.61
N VAL A 35 9.46 -7.77 -12.92
CA VAL A 35 8.82 -6.62 -13.59
C VAL A 35 9.83 -5.91 -14.50
N LEU A 36 11.08 -5.74 -14.06
CA LEU A 36 12.16 -5.19 -14.89
C LEU A 36 12.52 -6.11 -16.08
N LEU A 37 12.47 -7.44 -15.93
CA LEU A 37 12.76 -8.42 -16.99
C LEU A 37 11.63 -8.53 -18.02
N VAL A 38 10.37 -8.56 -17.59
CA VAL A 38 9.19 -8.65 -18.48
C VAL A 38 9.07 -7.37 -19.31
N ASN A 39 9.42 -6.21 -18.74
CA ASN A 39 9.50 -4.96 -19.49
C ASN A 39 10.67 -4.95 -20.50
N HIS A 40 11.67 -5.81 -20.30
CA HIS A 40 12.79 -6.01 -21.22
C HIS A 40 12.46 -7.03 -22.33
N GLU A 41 11.65 -8.06 -22.05
CA GLU A 41 11.33 -9.13 -23.00
C GLU A 41 10.12 -8.83 -23.91
N ALA A 42 9.23 -7.91 -23.52
CA ALA A 42 8.14 -7.40 -24.36
C ALA A 42 8.60 -6.68 -25.64
N SER A 43 9.92 -6.58 -25.88
CA SER A 43 10.53 -6.11 -27.13
C SER A 43 11.34 -7.22 -27.83
N SER A 44 10.69 -8.36 -28.10
CA SER A 44 11.31 -9.48 -28.82
C SER A 44 10.47 -9.94 -30.03
N GLU A 45 9.91 -9.01 -30.80
CA GLU A 45 9.63 -9.25 -32.22
C GLU A 45 10.47 -8.26 -33.03
N ALA A 46 11.25 -8.80 -33.98
CA ALA A 46 12.30 -8.14 -34.74
C ALA A 46 11.78 -6.98 -35.61
N THR A 47 11.47 -5.87 -34.97
CA THR A 47 11.37 -4.55 -35.58
C THR A 47 12.78 -3.98 -35.64
N PRO A 48 13.22 -3.30 -36.72
CA PRO A 48 14.53 -2.64 -36.76
C PRO A 48 14.64 -1.79 -35.50
N GLN A 49 15.58 -2.14 -34.60
CA GLN A 49 15.66 -1.49 -33.30
C GLN A 49 15.68 0.02 -33.53
N PRO A 50 14.67 0.76 -33.04
CA PRO A 50 14.77 2.21 -32.99
C PRO A 50 16.08 2.48 -32.26
N LYS A 51 17.00 3.23 -32.88
CA LYS A 51 18.28 3.61 -32.26
C LYS A 51 17.98 3.93 -30.81
N GLU A 52 18.55 3.13 -29.91
CA GLU A 52 18.36 3.24 -28.47
C GLU A 52 18.41 4.72 -28.13
N LYS A 53 17.23 5.35 -27.96
CA LYS A 53 17.18 6.71 -27.47
C LYS A 53 17.74 6.52 -26.09
N LYS A 54 19.00 6.93 -25.89
CA LYS A 54 19.66 7.00 -24.59
C LYS A 54 18.58 7.41 -23.61
N ASN A 55 18.10 6.46 -22.79
CA ASN A 55 17.05 6.73 -21.83
C ASN A 55 17.56 7.93 -21.06
N SER A 56 16.93 9.09 -21.27
CA SER A 56 17.26 10.27 -20.49
C SER A 56 17.11 9.83 -19.06
N ALA A 57 18.17 10.01 -18.25
CA ALA A 57 18.06 9.79 -16.82
C ALA A 57 16.78 10.48 -16.36
N GLY A 58 15.94 9.76 -15.60
CA GLY A 58 14.74 10.34 -15.03
C GLY A 58 15.10 11.64 -14.28
N PRO A 59 14.14 12.55 -14.10
CA PRO A 59 14.40 13.74 -13.30
C PRO A 59 14.96 13.33 -11.94
N THR A 60 16.14 13.85 -11.60
CA THR A 60 16.70 13.71 -10.25
C THR A 60 16.01 14.75 -9.37
N PHE A 61 15.35 14.31 -8.31
CA PHE A 61 14.77 15.20 -7.31
C PHE A 61 15.78 15.37 -6.18
N GLU A 62 16.33 16.58 -6.02
CA GLU A 62 17.15 16.89 -4.85
C GLU A 62 16.27 16.82 -3.60
N THR A 63 16.46 15.77 -2.81
CA THR A 63 15.73 15.56 -1.57
C THR A 63 16.73 15.23 -0.47
N ASP A 64 16.64 15.95 0.65
CA ASP A 64 17.52 15.81 1.81
C ASP A 64 16.85 14.93 2.88
N PRO A 65 17.37 13.71 3.14
CA PRO A 65 16.80 12.82 4.15
C PRO A 65 16.69 13.46 5.55
N GLN A 66 17.65 14.31 5.94
CA GLN A 66 17.63 14.95 7.26
C GLN A 66 16.60 16.06 7.33
N ALA A 67 16.44 16.83 6.25
CA ALA A 67 15.37 17.81 6.15
C ALA A 67 13.99 17.15 6.23
N THR A 68 13.78 16.02 5.52
CA THR A 68 12.54 15.24 5.58
C THR A 68 12.27 14.69 6.97
N LEU A 69 13.27 14.12 7.65
CA LEU A 69 13.12 13.65 9.03
C LEU A 69 12.77 14.80 10.00
N GLY A 70 13.27 16.01 9.75
CA GLY A 70 12.90 17.19 10.52
C GLY A 70 11.44 17.63 10.38
N LEU A 71 10.73 17.16 9.34
CA LEU A 71 9.30 17.40 9.15
C LEU A 71 8.44 16.38 9.90
N VAL A 72 8.97 15.19 10.20
CA VAL A 72 8.24 14.11 10.86
C VAL A 72 7.89 14.51 12.28
N GLN A 73 6.63 14.30 12.66
CA GLN A 73 6.16 14.56 14.02
C GLN A 73 6.31 13.30 14.88
N PRO A 74 7.19 13.28 15.90
CA PRO A 74 7.50 12.07 16.66
C PRO A 74 6.32 11.53 17.50
N TRP A 75 5.33 12.37 17.77
CA TRP A 75 4.11 11.94 18.45
C TRP A 75 3.14 11.22 17.51
N LEU A 76 3.34 11.27 16.19
CA LEU A 76 2.57 10.55 15.19
C LEU A 76 3.34 9.35 14.62
N ILE A 77 4.61 9.55 14.28
CA ILE A 77 5.48 8.53 13.68
C ILE A 77 6.75 8.41 14.54
N ASP A 78 6.94 7.26 15.16
CA ASP A 78 8.15 6.90 15.90
C ASP A 78 9.13 6.12 15.00
N GLU A 79 10.38 6.04 15.44
CA GLU A 79 11.46 5.29 14.76
C GLU A 79 11.62 5.67 13.26
N ALA A 80 11.28 6.90 12.91
CA ALA A 80 11.29 7.37 11.54
C ALA A 80 12.71 7.33 10.95
N SER A 81 12.83 6.76 9.75
CA SER A 81 14.08 6.71 9.00
C SER A 81 13.88 7.09 7.54
N ALA A 82 14.80 7.90 7.00
CA ALA A 82 14.76 8.34 5.62
C ALA A 82 16.05 7.95 4.90
N ALA A 83 15.91 7.40 3.70
CA ALA A 83 17.02 7.01 2.85
C ALA A 83 16.78 7.43 1.39
N PRO A 84 17.84 7.74 0.62
CA PRO A 84 17.72 7.94 -0.82
C PRO A 84 17.16 6.71 -1.52
N ALA A 85 16.23 6.95 -2.46
CA ALA A 85 15.72 5.98 -3.42
C ALA A 85 16.11 6.41 -4.84
N GLN A 86 15.85 5.56 -5.85
CA GLN A 86 16.28 5.81 -7.22
C GLN A 86 15.83 7.17 -7.78
N ASN A 87 14.60 7.60 -7.45
CA ASN A 87 13.98 8.82 -7.96
C ASN A 87 13.34 9.67 -6.84
N GLY A 88 13.90 9.67 -5.63
CA GLY A 88 13.34 10.40 -4.48
C GLY A 88 13.85 9.85 -3.14
N LEU A 89 13.01 9.91 -2.11
CA LEU A 89 13.28 9.31 -0.81
C LEU A 89 12.35 8.15 -0.50
N ARG A 90 12.85 7.24 0.31
CA ARG A 90 12.04 6.30 1.07
C ARG A 90 12.00 6.75 2.53
N LEU A 91 10.81 6.89 3.10
CA LEU A 91 10.56 7.17 4.50
C LEU A 91 9.85 5.97 5.12
N GLU A 92 10.40 5.47 6.22
CA GLU A 92 9.85 4.33 6.98
C GLU A 92 9.61 4.76 8.43
N GLY A 93 8.61 4.19 9.11
CA GLY A 93 8.39 4.42 10.54
C GLY A 93 7.21 3.64 11.13
N MET A 94 7.03 3.79 12.44
CA MET A 94 5.97 3.15 13.21
C MET A 94 4.96 4.20 13.65
N LEU A 95 3.67 3.97 13.40
CA LEU A 95 2.63 4.84 13.94
C LEU A 95 2.52 4.66 15.45
N THR A 96 2.38 5.76 16.16
CA THR A 96 2.15 5.74 17.62
C THR A 96 0.70 5.41 17.95
N GLU A 97 0.41 5.02 19.20
CA GLU A 97 -0.97 4.93 19.70
C GLU A 97 -1.73 6.27 19.57
N ALA A 98 -1.02 7.40 19.61
CA ALA A 98 -1.62 8.72 19.45
C ALA A 98 -2.01 9.02 18.01
N ALA A 99 -1.22 8.60 17.01
CA ALA A 99 -1.64 8.64 15.61
C ALA A 99 -2.91 7.82 15.39
N ASP A 100 -2.93 6.62 15.97
CA ASP A 100 -4.06 5.70 15.93
C ASP A 100 -5.33 6.28 16.56
N ALA A 101 -5.19 7.08 17.63
CA ALA A 101 -6.32 7.75 18.27
C ALA A 101 -6.76 9.04 17.53
N ASN A 102 -5.94 9.56 16.60
CA ASN A 102 -6.16 10.84 15.94
C ASN A 102 -5.96 10.72 14.41
N PRO A 103 -6.81 9.96 13.70
CA PRO A 103 -6.64 9.70 12.27
C PRO A 103 -6.65 10.97 11.41
N SER A 104 -7.40 11.99 11.83
CA SER A 104 -7.40 13.31 11.17
C SER A 104 -6.04 14.02 11.24
N ALA A 105 -5.40 14.00 12.41
CA ALA A 105 -4.08 14.61 12.56
C ALA A 105 -3.00 13.83 11.81
N LEU A 106 -3.11 12.50 11.79
CA LEU A 106 -2.25 11.63 10.99
C LEU A 106 -2.40 11.95 9.50
N ALA A 107 -3.62 12.03 8.97
CA ALA A 107 -3.89 12.32 7.57
C ALA A 107 -3.34 13.69 7.13
N ILE A 108 -3.55 14.73 7.95
CA ILE A 108 -2.96 16.06 7.71
C ILE A 108 -1.43 15.99 7.71
N HIS A 109 -0.83 15.22 8.60
CA HIS A 109 0.63 15.10 8.66
C HIS A 109 1.19 14.34 7.44
N ILE A 110 0.55 13.26 7.02
CA ILE A 110 0.91 12.52 5.81
C ILE A 110 0.82 13.44 4.59
N ASP A 111 -0.29 14.17 4.43
CA ASP A 111 -0.45 15.15 3.36
C ASP A 111 0.70 16.16 3.32
N GLN A 112 1.06 16.74 4.47
CA GLN A 112 2.19 17.66 4.57
C GLN A 112 3.52 17.02 4.16
N LEU A 113 3.77 15.77 4.55
CA LEU A 113 4.99 15.04 4.17
C LEU A 113 5.06 14.80 2.66
N LEU A 114 3.98 14.29 2.06
CA LEU A 114 3.87 13.97 0.63
C LEU A 114 3.95 15.25 -0.24
N MET A 115 3.35 16.36 0.21
CA MET A 115 3.42 17.66 -0.47
C MET A 115 4.79 18.34 -0.36
N SER A 116 5.55 18.07 0.70
CA SER A 116 6.83 18.76 0.97
C SER A 116 8.05 17.98 0.46
N THR A 117 7.91 16.68 0.23
CA THR A 117 9.03 15.79 -0.12
C THR A 117 8.67 14.90 -1.30
N CYS A 118 9.64 14.66 -2.19
CA CYS A 118 9.49 13.61 -3.19
C CYS A 118 9.70 12.22 -2.55
N LEU A 119 8.61 11.56 -2.15
CA LEU A 119 8.62 10.26 -1.49
C LEU A 119 8.27 9.16 -2.50
N THR A 120 9.30 8.48 -3.01
CA THR A 120 9.10 7.28 -3.83
C THR A 120 8.31 6.23 -3.05
N ASN A 121 8.55 6.15 -1.74
CA ASN A 121 7.78 5.32 -0.82
C ASN A 121 7.71 5.95 0.58
N LEU A 122 6.52 5.95 1.17
CA LEU A 122 6.28 6.15 2.60
C LEU A 122 5.67 4.86 3.13
N ALA A 123 6.39 4.13 3.96
CA ALA A 123 5.96 2.88 4.56
C ALA A 123 5.81 3.05 6.07
N LEU A 124 4.58 2.89 6.55
CA LEU A 124 4.21 3.05 7.94
C LEU A 124 3.57 1.77 8.45
N GLU A 125 3.84 1.41 9.71
CA GLU A 125 3.22 0.26 10.35
C GLU A 125 2.42 0.72 11.58
N THR A 126 1.17 0.28 11.71
CA THR A 126 0.35 0.58 12.89
C THR A 126 0.78 -0.27 14.10
N PRO A 127 0.43 0.15 15.34
CA PRO A 127 0.63 -0.67 16.53
C PRO A 127 0.01 -2.08 16.48
N ASP A 128 -1.00 -2.29 15.63
CA ASP A 128 -1.63 -3.59 15.39
C ASP A 128 -1.12 -4.35 14.15
N ASN A 129 0.01 -3.90 13.57
CA ASN A 129 0.72 -4.49 12.41
C ASN A 129 -0.01 -4.38 11.06
N MET A 130 -0.91 -3.41 10.90
CA MET A 130 -1.43 -3.02 9.59
C MET A 130 -0.36 -2.20 8.87
N GLN A 131 -0.06 -2.57 7.63
CA GLN A 131 0.86 -1.81 6.79
C GLN A 131 0.11 -0.67 6.08
N LEU A 132 0.70 0.52 6.07
CA LEU A 132 0.20 1.69 5.38
C LEU A 132 1.30 2.20 4.45
N ASP A 133 1.08 2.02 3.16
CA ASP A 133 2.08 2.34 2.14
C ASP A 133 1.58 3.41 1.17
N PHE A 134 2.43 4.40 0.90
CA PHE A 134 2.22 5.38 -0.17
C PHE A 134 3.36 5.25 -1.18
N TRP A 135 3.03 5.16 -2.46
CA TRP A 135 3.99 4.94 -3.53
C TRP A 135 3.86 6.00 -4.61
N GLY A 136 5.01 6.48 -5.12
CA GLY A 136 5.04 7.37 -6.28
C GLY A 136 4.68 8.83 -6.02
N PHE A 137 4.38 9.21 -4.77
CA PHE A 137 4.03 10.57 -4.40
C PHE A 137 5.25 11.49 -4.44
N CYS A 138 5.23 12.48 -5.33
CA CYS A 138 6.34 13.41 -5.49
C CYS A 138 5.85 14.86 -5.53
N TYR A 139 5.86 15.54 -4.38
CA TYR A 139 5.25 16.86 -4.20
C TYR A 139 3.76 16.89 -4.60
N SER A 140 3.10 15.76 -4.35
CA SER A 140 1.69 15.50 -4.64
C SER A 140 1.08 14.81 -3.42
N SER A 141 -0.24 14.84 -3.30
CA SER A 141 -0.98 14.21 -2.21
C SER A 141 -2.43 13.97 -2.63
N MET A 142 -3.26 13.53 -1.69
CA MET A 142 -4.72 13.48 -1.76
C MET A 142 -5.30 14.39 -0.66
N PRO A 143 -6.54 14.88 -0.80
CA PRO A 143 -7.18 15.67 0.24
C PRO A 143 -7.12 14.97 1.62
N PRO A 144 -6.74 15.65 2.71
CA PRO A 144 -6.59 15.03 4.03
C PRO A 144 -7.83 14.28 4.50
N GLU A 145 -9.03 14.76 4.19
CA GLU A 145 -10.29 14.08 4.52
C GLU A 145 -10.44 12.74 3.79
N GLN A 146 -9.91 12.63 2.56
CA GLN A 146 -9.93 11.40 1.79
C GLN A 146 -8.92 10.42 2.35
N LEU A 147 -7.70 10.88 2.67
CA LEU A 147 -6.69 10.07 3.38
C LEU A 147 -7.21 9.53 4.71
N GLU A 148 -7.82 10.40 5.53
CA GLU A 148 -8.44 10.02 6.81
C GLU A 148 -9.49 8.93 6.61
N LYS A 149 -10.37 9.08 5.61
CA LYS A 149 -11.39 8.09 5.30
C LYS A 149 -10.78 6.74 4.92
N LEU A 150 -9.81 6.71 4.01
CA LEU A 150 -9.20 5.45 3.55
C LEU A 150 -8.49 4.71 4.70
N ILE A 151 -7.71 5.43 5.50
CA ILE A 151 -7.02 4.88 6.68
C ILE A 151 -8.04 4.36 7.70
N THR A 152 -9.12 5.11 7.94
CA THR A 152 -10.18 4.71 8.88
C THR A 152 -10.92 3.47 8.40
N ASP A 153 -11.26 3.41 7.11
CA ASP A 153 -11.93 2.27 6.49
C ASP A 153 -11.07 1.00 6.61
N ALA A 154 -9.77 1.08 6.34
CA ALA A 154 -8.83 -0.03 6.48
C ALA A 154 -8.81 -0.56 7.92
N ARG A 155 -8.75 0.35 8.91
CA ARG A 155 -8.73 -0.04 10.33
C ARG A 155 -10.05 -0.62 10.81
N VAL A 156 -11.18 -0.01 10.46
CA VAL A 156 -12.52 -0.47 10.87
C VAL A 156 -12.83 -1.85 10.30
N THR A 157 -12.40 -2.11 9.07
CA THR A 157 -12.57 -3.42 8.42
C THR A 157 -11.51 -4.43 8.86
N GLY A 158 -10.40 -3.97 9.45
CA GLY A 158 -9.30 -4.79 9.95
C GLY A 158 -8.44 -5.33 8.81
N ALA A 159 -8.10 -4.48 7.84
CA ALA A 159 -7.14 -4.77 6.78
C ALA A 159 -5.76 -5.09 7.36
N ASP A 160 -5.04 -5.99 6.69
CA ASP A 160 -3.63 -6.24 6.98
C ASP A 160 -2.74 -5.20 6.27
N SER A 161 -3.20 -4.63 5.15
CA SER A 161 -2.55 -3.48 4.54
C SER A 161 -3.49 -2.54 3.77
N LEU A 162 -3.07 -1.28 3.69
CA LEU A 162 -3.60 -0.24 2.82
C LEU A 162 -2.43 0.34 2.02
N ALA A 163 -2.47 0.20 0.70
CA ALA A 163 -1.50 0.81 -0.21
C ALA A 163 -2.19 1.85 -1.10
N ILE A 164 -1.58 3.02 -1.25
CA ILE A 164 -2.04 4.11 -2.09
C ILE A 164 -0.93 4.44 -3.09
N LEU A 165 -1.24 4.36 -4.37
CA LEU A 165 -0.30 4.63 -5.45
C LEU A 165 -0.70 5.94 -6.13
N ASP A 166 0.29 6.80 -6.37
CA ASP A 166 0.20 7.93 -7.29
C ASP A 166 0.97 7.59 -8.57
N PHE A 167 0.26 7.49 -9.68
CA PHE A 167 0.87 7.35 -10.99
C PHE A 167 1.15 8.74 -11.57
N PRO A 168 2.42 9.16 -11.68
CA PRO A 168 2.78 10.47 -12.22
C PRO A 168 2.59 10.48 -13.76
N GLY A 169 1.34 10.48 -14.20
CA GLY A 169 0.88 10.84 -15.54
C GLY A 169 0.33 12.27 -15.59
N SER A 170 -0.39 12.64 -16.64
CA SER A 170 -0.96 13.99 -16.75
C SER A 170 -2.03 14.30 -15.70
N ASN A 171 -2.64 13.26 -15.11
CA ASN A 171 -3.78 13.37 -14.23
C ASN A 171 -3.48 12.99 -12.78
N HIS A 172 -2.26 12.51 -12.47
CA HIS A 172 -1.91 12.00 -11.14
C HIS A 172 -2.93 10.96 -10.66
N ASP A 173 -3.16 9.94 -11.49
CA ASP A 173 -4.19 8.95 -11.21
C ASP A 173 -3.84 8.17 -9.94
N LYS A 174 -4.84 8.01 -9.08
CA LYS A 174 -4.69 7.38 -7.76
C LYS A 174 -5.31 5.99 -7.79
N GLU A 175 -4.57 5.02 -7.31
CA GLU A 175 -5.08 3.68 -7.05
C GLU A 175 -4.93 3.34 -5.57
N VAL A 176 -5.95 2.70 -5.00
CA VAL A 176 -6.00 2.32 -3.60
C VAL A 176 -6.25 0.82 -3.47
N PHE A 177 -5.42 0.14 -2.69
CA PHE A 177 -5.48 -1.29 -2.49
C PHE A 177 -5.63 -1.60 -1.00
N TYR A 178 -6.72 -2.26 -0.66
CA TYR A 178 -6.91 -2.85 0.66
C TYR A 178 -6.65 -4.35 0.58
N THR A 179 -5.85 -4.88 1.50
CA THR A 179 -5.51 -6.32 1.52
C THR A 179 -5.82 -6.96 2.86
N TRP A 180 -6.35 -8.18 2.81
CA TRP A 180 -6.58 -9.05 3.96
C TRP A 180 -6.07 -10.46 3.71
N PHE A 181 -5.63 -11.13 4.76
CA PHE A 181 -5.28 -12.54 4.80
C PHE A 181 -6.18 -13.27 5.81
N ALA A 182 -6.83 -14.34 5.36
CA ALA A 182 -7.63 -15.21 6.21
C ALA A 182 -7.01 -16.61 6.25
N ASP A 183 -6.86 -17.15 7.47
CA ASP A 183 -6.34 -18.50 7.68
C ASP A 183 -7.43 -19.58 7.53
N THR A 184 -8.70 -19.18 7.55
CA THR A 184 -9.86 -20.08 7.50
C THR A 184 -11.01 -19.48 6.69
N ASP A 185 -11.84 -20.33 6.08
CA ASP A 185 -13.06 -19.91 5.36
C ASP A 185 -14.00 -19.08 6.25
N ARG A 186 -14.04 -19.42 7.54
CA ARG A 186 -14.85 -18.67 8.52
C ARG A 186 -14.34 -17.25 8.68
N GLU A 187 -13.04 -17.08 8.83
CA GLU A 187 -12.43 -15.75 8.93
C GLU A 187 -12.62 -14.96 7.64
N GLN A 188 -12.42 -15.61 6.49
CA GLN A 188 -12.65 -15.03 5.17
C GLN A 188 -14.07 -14.47 5.04
N ALA A 189 -15.09 -15.27 5.39
CA ALA A 189 -16.49 -14.85 5.35
C ALA A 189 -16.82 -13.71 6.34
N GLU A 190 -16.13 -13.62 7.47
CA GLU A 190 -16.31 -12.51 8.42
C GLU A 190 -15.64 -11.22 7.95
N ILE A 191 -14.50 -11.29 7.27
CA ILE A 191 -13.84 -10.14 6.65
C ILE A 191 -14.71 -9.59 5.51
N GLU A 192 -15.20 -10.47 4.63
CA GLU A 192 -16.02 -10.11 3.47
C GLU A 192 -17.26 -9.29 3.85
N LYS A 193 -17.92 -9.63 4.97
CA LYS A 193 -19.09 -8.88 5.47
C LYS A 193 -18.76 -7.42 5.79
N LYS A 194 -17.52 -7.12 6.19
CA LYS A 194 -17.09 -5.77 6.56
C LYS A 194 -16.83 -4.87 5.36
N TRP A 195 -16.58 -5.42 4.17
CA TRP A 195 -16.31 -4.64 2.96
C TRP A 195 -17.45 -3.71 2.54
N THR A 196 -18.66 -3.98 3.02
CA THR A 196 -19.86 -3.17 2.71
C THR A 196 -19.74 -1.69 3.09
N VAL A 197 -18.79 -1.31 3.96
CA VAL A 197 -18.52 0.09 4.31
C VAL A 197 -17.65 0.82 3.28
N ILE A 198 -16.91 0.08 2.45
CA ILE A 198 -16.00 0.64 1.45
C ILE A 198 -16.74 0.80 0.13
N THR A 199 -16.66 2.00 -0.44
CA THR A 199 -17.29 2.38 -1.70
C THR A 199 -16.26 2.99 -2.63
N GLY A 200 -16.51 2.90 -3.93
CA GLY A 200 -15.77 3.66 -4.94
C GLY A 200 -15.80 5.16 -4.67
N ASP A 201 -14.77 5.84 -5.18
CA ASP A 201 -14.65 7.30 -5.18
C ASP A 201 -14.34 7.73 -6.62
N LYS A 202 -14.98 8.81 -7.08
CA LYS A 202 -14.81 9.33 -8.45
C LYS A 202 -13.46 10.02 -8.66
N ASP A 203 -12.81 10.42 -7.57
CA ASP A 203 -11.51 11.11 -7.60
C ASP A 203 -10.35 10.11 -7.46
N ILE A 204 -10.67 8.81 -7.44
CA ILE A 204 -9.72 7.68 -7.40
C ILE A 204 -10.01 6.78 -8.61
N GLU A 205 -8.98 6.47 -9.41
CA GLU A 205 -9.12 5.66 -10.62
C GLU A 205 -9.56 4.23 -10.28
N LEU A 206 -8.93 3.64 -9.26
CA LEU A 206 -9.23 2.29 -8.81
C LEU A 206 -9.20 2.19 -7.29
N ILE A 207 -10.25 1.62 -6.71
CA ILE A 207 -10.21 1.05 -5.36
C ILE A 207 -10.37 -0.46 -5.48
N SER A 208 -9.38 -1.23 -5.05
CA SER A 208 -9.39 -2.68 -5.09
C SER A 208 -9.33 -3.28 -3.69
N LEU A 209 -10.24 -4.20 -3.40
CA LEU A 209 -10.31 -4.96 -2.16
C LEU A 209 -9.88 -6.39 -2.44
N SER A 210 -8.76 -6.83 -1.87
CA SER A 210 -8.20 -8.17 -2.08
C SER A 210 -8.18 -8.98 -0.79
N LEU A 211 -8.87 -10.12 -0.78
CA LEU A 211 -8.89 -11.05 0.35
C LEU A 211 -8.31 -12.39 -0.09
N TYR A 212 -7.17 -12.74 0.51
CA TYR A 212 -6.48 -14.00 0.31
C TYR A 212 -6.94 -14.99 1.39
N GLY A 213 -7.75 -15.97 1.00
CA GLY A 213 -8.17 -17.08 1.85
C GLY A 213 -7.35 -18.35 1.61
N PRO A 214 -7.66 -19.45 2.33
CA PRO A 214 -6.95 -20.72 2.18
C PRO A 214 -7.15 -21.36 0.80
N ASP A 215 -8.37 -21.25 0.24
CA ASP A 215 -8.73 -21.93 -1.02
C ASP A 215 -9.00 -20.96 -2.19
N SER A 216 -9.32 -19.70 -1.92
CA SER A 216 -9.64 -18.70 -2.95
C SER A 216 -9.12 -17.31 -2.65
N ILE A 217 -8.95 -16.52 -3.72
CA ILE A 217 -8.71 -15.09 -3.67
C ILE A 217 -9.98 -14.41 -4.15
N GLN A 218 -10.50 -13.49 -3.35
CA GLN A 218 -11.61 -12.63 -3.72
C GLN A 218 -11.09 -11.23 -4.00
N VAL A 219 -11.48 -10.67 -5.13
CA VAL A 219 -11.17 -9.29 -5.51
C VAL A 219 -12.46 -8.54 -5.81
N VAL A 220 -12.60 -7.34 -5.24
CA VAL A 220 -13.67 -6.40 -5.57
C VAL A 220 -13.04 -5.08 -6.01
N ASP A 221 -13.29 -4.72 -7.26
CA ASP A 221 -12.76 -3.50 -7.87
C ASP A 221 -13.86 -2.46 -8.06
N PHE A 222 -13.56 -1.21 -7.72
CA PHE A 222 -14.35 -0.02 -8.02
C PHE A 222 -13.52 0.87 -8.94
N GLU A 223 -13.86 0.90 -10.23
CA GLU A 223 -13.22 1.78 -11.22
C GLU A 223 -13.99 3.11 -11.29
N GLU A 224 -13.29 4.25 -11.11
CA GLU A 224 -13.80 5.63 -11.21
C GLU A 224 -15.12 5.87 -10.43
N GLY A 225 -15.23 5.32 -9.21
CA GLY A 225 -16.45 5.42 -8.39
C GLY A 225 -17.65 4.62 -8.92
N GLY A 226 -17.41 3.73 -9.89
CA GLY A 226 -18.39 2.87 -10.53
C GLY A 226 -18.93 1.76 -9.63
N LYS A 227 -19.74 0.88 -10.23
CA LYS A 227 -20.29 -0.27 -9.51
C LYS A 227 -19.19 -1.29 -9.20
N PRO A 228 -19.25 -1.97 -8.04
CA PRO A 228 -18.27 -2.98 -7.70
C PRO A 228 -18.31 -4.12 -8.72
N THR A 229 -17.14 -4.51 -9.22
CA THR A 229 -16.96 -5.74 -9.99
C THR A 229 -16.28 -6.77 -9.11
N ARG A 230 -16.86 -7.96 -8.99
CA ARG A 230 -16.33 -9.03 -8.15
C ARG A 230 -15.72 -10.13 -9.01
N LYS A 231 -14.52 -10.57 -8.62
CA LYS A 231 -13.86 -11.75 -9.15
C LYS A 231 -13.49 -12.67 -7.99
N GLU A 232 -13.65 -13.96 -8.21
CA GLU A 232 -13.14 -15.00 -7.32
C GLU A 232 -12.32 -15.96 -8.17
N SER A 233 -11.19 -16.41 -7.64
CA SER A 233 -10.32 -17.36 -8.31
C SER A 233 -9.71 -18.31 -7.27
N PRO A 234 -9.47 -19.57 -7.62
CA PRO A 234 -8.73 -20.48 -6.74
C PRO A 234 -7.38 -19.87 -6.34
N ALA A 235 -6.95 -20.04 -5.09
CA ALA A 235 -5.73 -19.38 -4.59
C ALA A 235 -4.47 -19.76 -5.41
N ASN A 236 -4.41 -21.00 -5.87
CA ASN A 236 -3.38 -21.50 -6.78
C ASN A 236 -3.53 -20.93 -8.21
N GLU A 237 -4.73 -20.87 -8.77
CA GLU A 237 -4.96 -20.32 -10.12
C GLU A 237 -4.80 -18.81 -10.19
N ALA A 238 -5.12 -18.03 -9.14
CA ALA A 238 -4.87 -16.59 -9.11
C ALA A 238 -3.37 -16.27 -8.95
N PHE A 239 -2.61 -17.14 -8.29
CA PHE A 239 -1.15 -17.10 -8.35
C PHE A 239 -0.67 -17.40 -9.79
N ASP A 240 -1.10 -18.52 -10.39
CA ASP A 240 -0.66 -18.91 -11.72
C ASP A 240 -1.13 -17.93 -12.82
N GLN A 241 -2.33 -17.36 -12.75
CA GLN A 241 -2.81 -16.39 -13.75
C GLN A 241 -2.09 -15.04 -13.66
N ARG A 242 -1.59 -14.66 -12.47
CA ARG A 242 -0.84 -13.42 -12.26
C ARG A 242 0.67 -13.60 -12.45
N TRP A 243 1.19 -14.83 -12.33
CA TRP A 243 2.64 -15.11 -12.27
C TRP A 243 3.14 -16.19 -13.26
N ALA A 244 2.29 -16.93 -13.96
CA ALA A 244 2.69 -17.97 -14.94
C ALA A 244 2.78 -17.46 -16.39
N ARG A 245 3.30 -16.24 -16.60
CA ARG A 245 3.73 -15.79 -17.94
C ARG A 245 5.22 -15.60 -17.99
#